data_AF-A0AAN6XSZ6-F1
#
_entry.id   AF-A0AAN6XSZ6-F1
#
_cell.length_a   1.000
_cell.length_b   1.000
_cell.length_c   1.000
_cell.angle_alpha   90.00
_cell.angle_beta   90.00
_cell.angle_gamma   90.00
#
_symmetry.space_group_name_H-M   'P 1'
#
loop_
_entity.id
_entity.type
_entity.pdbx_description
1 polymer ?
#
loop_
_entity_poly.entity_id
_entity_poly.type
_entity_poly.pdbx_seq_one_letter_code
_entity_poly.pdbx_strand_id
1 'polypeptide(L)'
;MINLLRHFAILSPQRIPAPLRMARNRYLRHWTIHRAWLLFRRQQREAREKTWMRQYQSMNRACEELRLTSGPGTREEGYLFRMAMEKKGVYGLKGVPIEYARAQTETPARTPWDHEWKRD
;
A
#
# COMPACT_ATOMS: atom_id res chain seq x y z
N MET A 1 0.23 11.96 39.31
CA MET A 1 1.60 11.57 38.88
C MET A 1 2.00 10.14 39.29
N ILE A 2 1.78 9.71 40.54
CA ILE A 2 2.23 8.37 41.02
C ILE A 2 1.68 7.19 40.18
N ASN A 3 0.43 7.27 39.71
CA ASN A 3 -0.18 6.17 38.94
C ASN A 3 0.46 5.98 37.55
N LEU A 4 0.88 7.08 36.91
CA LEU A 4 1.61 7.07 35.64
C LEU A 4 3.00 6.45 35.80
N LEU A 5 3.71 6.83 36.87
CA LEU A 5 5.02 6.25 37.19
C LEU A 5 4.92 4.75 37.50
N ARG A 6 3.84 4.30 38.15
CA ARG A 6 3.57 2.87 38.37
C ARG A 6 3.29 2.11 37.08
N HIS A 7 2.58 2.72 36.13
CA HIS A 7 2.35 2.13 34.81
C HIS A 7 3.67 1.91 34.05
N PHE A 8 4.56 2.91 34.03
CA PHE A 8 5.88 2.77 33.42
C PHE A 8 6.81 1.81 34.19
N ALA A 9 6.67 1.72 35.51
CA ALA A 9 7.46 0.78 36.30
C ALA A 9 7.22 -0.68 35.87
N ILE A 10 6.02 -1.05 35.42
CA ILE A 10 5.71 -2.39 34.90
C ILE A 10 6.49 -2.69 33.61
N LEU A 11 6.75 -1.67 32.79
CA LEU A 11 7.52 -1.79 31.55
C LEU A 11 9.04 -1.79 31.79
N SER A 12 9.49 -1.69 33.04
CA SER A 12 10.92 -1.74 33.36
C SER A 12 11.50 -3.13 33.05
N PRO A 13 12.78 -3.23 32.63
CA PRO A 13 13.42 -4.50 32.28
C PRO A 13 13.39 -5.56 33.38
N GLN A 14 13.24 -5.13 34.64
CA GLN A 14 13.15 -5.99 35.81
C GLN A 14 11.76 -6.58 36.03
N ARG A 15 10.72 -5.94 35.47
CA ARG A 15 9.30 -6.33 35.67
C ARG A 15 8.66 -6.92 34.42
N ILE A 16 9.24 -6.72 33.24
CA ILE A 16 8.80 -7.43 32.04
C ILE A 16 9.00 -8.94 32.22
N PRO A 17 8.13 -9.79 31.62
CA PRO A 17 8.27 -11.23 31.71
C PRO A 17 9.62 -11.71 31.16
N ALA A 18 10.17 -12.74 31.78
CA ALA A 18 11.39 -13.39 31.30
C ALA A 18 11.19 -13.99 29.89
N PRO A 19 12.28 -14.20 29.12
CA PRO A 19 12.20 -14.83 27.81
C PRO A 19 11.52 -16.21 27.84
N LEU A 20 10.77 -16.51 26.78
CA LEU A 20 10.04 -17.78 26.66
C LEU A 20 11.00 -18.97 26.66
N ARG A 21 10.76 -19.93 27.56
CA ARG A 21 11.45 -21.23 27.58
C ARG A 21 10.53 -22.28 26.96
N MET A 22 10.94 -22.87 25.85
CA MET A 22 10.14 -23.86 25.12
C MET A 22 10.79 -25.24 25.14
N ALA A 23 9.99 -26.28 25.39
CA ALA A 23 10.40 -27.66 25.17
C ALA A 23 10.60 -27.94 23.66
N ARG A 24 11.41 -28.96 23.32
CA ARG A 24 11.80 -29.28 21.94
C ARG A 24 10.63 -29.32 20.95
N ASN A 25 9.58 -30.10 21.24
CA ASN A 25 8.42 -30.21 20.33
C ASN A 25 7.61 -28.90 20.21
N ARG A 26 7.63 -28.03 21.23
CA ARG A 26 7.00 -26.70 21.16
C ARG A 26 7.85 -25.76 20.30
N TYR A 27 9.17 -25.78 20.47
CA TYR A 27 10.10 -25.00 19.67
C TYR A 27 10.04 -25.38 18.19
N LEU A 28 10.04 -26.69 17.87
CA LEU A 28 9.94 -27.16 16.48
C LEU A 28 8.63 -26.73 15.81
N ARG A 29 7.49 -26.83 16.51
CA ARG A 29 6.21 -26.32 16.00
C ARG A 29 6.25 -24.81 15.73
N HIS A 30 6.80 -24.04 16.67
CA HIS A 30 6.97 -22.61 16.49
C HIS A 30 7.87 -22.28 15.29
N TRP A 31 8.98 -22.99 15.15
CA TRP A 31 9.90 -22.83 14.02
C TRP A 31 9.19 -23.09 12.69
N THR A 32 8.42 -24.17 12.59
CA THR A 32 7.67 -24.50 11.37
C THR A 32 6.65 -23.42 11.01
N ILE A 33 5.87 -22.94 11.99
CA ILE A 33 4.91 -21.84 11.79
C ILE A 33 5.63 -20.57 11.34
N HIS A 34 6.74 -20.23 12.00
CA HIS A 34 7.53 -19.05 11.65
C HIS A 34 8.07 -19.12 10.22
N ARG A 35 8.60 -20.28 9.81
CA ARG A 35 9.10 -20.50 8.44
C ARG A 35 7.98 -20.43 7.41
N ALA A 36 6.83 -21.05 7.69
CA ALA A 36 5.66 -20.97 6.82
C ALA A 36 5.17 -19.51 6.66
N TRP A 37 5.15 -18.74 7.73
CA TRP A 37 4.80 -17.32 7.69
C TRP A 37 5.78 -16.49 6.84
N LEU A 38 7.09 -16.71 7.00
CA LEU A 38 8.10 -16.04 6.17
C LEU A 38 7.95 -16.39 4.69
N LEU A 39 7.64 -17.66 4.38
CA LEU A 39 7.39 -18.11 3.01
C LEU A 39 6.14 -17.44 2.43
N PHE A 40 5.03 -17.43 3.19
CA PHE A 40 3.79 -16.75 2.79
C PHE A 40 4.03 -15.27 2.52
N ARG A 41 4.73 -14.55 3.42
CA ARG A 41 5.07 -13.14 3.21
C ARG A 41 5.91 -12.91 1.96
N ARG A 42 6.86 -13.81 1.67
CA ARG A 42 7.66 -13.77 0.44
C ARG A 42 6.77 -13.91 -0.79
N GLN A 43 5.87 -14.89 -0.80
CA GLN A 43 4.93 -15.11 -1.90
C GLN A 43 4.03 -13.88 -2.12
N GLN A 44 3.48 -13.30 -1.06
CA GLN A 44 2.65 -12.09 -1.14
C GLN A 44 3.44 -10.89 -1.67
N ARG A 45 4.72 -10.74 -1.29
CA ARG A 45 5.59 -9.69 -1.83
C ARG A 45 5.84 -9.89 -3.33
N GLU A 46 6.28 -11.09 -3.72
CA GLU A 46 6.56 -11.41 -5.12
C GLU A 46 5.30 -11.27 -6.01
N ALA A 47 4.12 -11.62 -5.50
CA ALA A 47 2.85 -11.44 -6.21
C ALA A 47 2.51 -9.96 -6.43
N ARG A 48 2.71 -9.11 -5.41
CA ARG A 48 2.52 -7.65 -5.55
C ARG A 48 3.53 -7.05 -6.52
N GLU A 49 4.80 -7.40 -6.41
CA GLU A 49 5.86 -6.92 -7.30
C GLU A 49 5.61 -7.32 -8.76
N LYS A 50 5.18 -8.57 -9.01
CA LYS A 50 4.77 -9.01 -10.36
C LYS A 50 3.60 -8.20 -10.90
N THR A 51 2.61 -7.91 -10.06
CA THR A 51 1.44 -7.10 -10.45
C THR A 51 1.85 -5.68 -10.80
N TRP A 52 2.68 -5.05 -9.97
CA TRP A 52 3.23 -3.72 -10.25
C TRP A 52 4.07 -3.69 -11.53
N MET A 53 4.92 -4.70 -11.75
CA MET A 53 5.71 -4.80 -12.97
C MET A 53 4.83 -4.92 -14.21
N ARG A 54 3.73 -5.69 -14.16
CA ARG A 54 2.77 -5.78 -15.27
C ARG A 54 2.10 -4.44 -15.54
N GLN A 55 1.64 -3.74 -14.50
CA GLN A 55 1.04 -2.41 -14.63
C GLN A 55 2.05 -1.43 -15.24
N TYR A 56 3.29 -1.43 -14.76
CA TYR A 56 4.37 -0.61 -15.30
C TYR A 56 4.66 -0.91 -16.77
N GLN A 57 4.81 -2.18 -17.14
CA GLN A 57 5.02 -2.58 -18.54
C GLN A 57 3.85 -2.16 -19.43
N SER A 58 2.62 -2.27 -18.93
CA SER A 58 1.42 -1.81 -19.65
C SER A 58 1.44 -0.31 -19.87
N MET A 59 1.74 0.48 -18.84
CA MET A 59 1.86 1.93 -18.94
C MET A 59 2.99 2.34 -19.88
N ASN A 60 4.14 1.66 -19.80
CA ASN A 60 5.30 1.94 -20.66
C ASN A 60 4.98 1.70 -22.13
N ARG A 61 4.35 0.56 -22.46
CA ARG A 61 3.92 0.27 -23.84
C ARG A 61 2.95 1.32 -24.37
N ALA A 62 1.93 1.67 -23.59
CA ALA A 62 0.96 2.70 -23.98
C ALA A 62 1.63 4.07 -24.20
N CYS A 63 2.58 4.45 -23.35
CA CYS A 63 3.33 5.70 -23.50
C CYS A 63 4.27 5.68 -24.70
N GLU A 64 4.88 4.54 -25.01
CA GLU A 64 5.77 4.41 -26.17
C GLU A 64 5.00 4.51 -27.49
N GLU A 65 3.83 3.87 -27.59
CA GLU A 65 2.92 4.06 -28.73
C GLU A 65 2.48 5.53 -28.85
N LEU A 66 2.10 6.16 -27.72
CA LEU A 66 1.69 7.56 -27.69
C LEU A 66 2.81 8.53 -28.12
N ARG A 67 4.07 8.15 -27.87
CA ARG A 67 5.25 8.92 -28.26
C ARG A 67 5.42 8.98 -29.78
N LEU A 68 5.10 7.87 -30.46
CA LEU A 68 5.20 7.71 -31.91
C LEU A 68 3.91 8.13 -32.66
N THR A 69 2.85 8.43 -31.92
CA THR A 69 1.56 8.82 -32.49
C THR A 69 1.59 10.29 -32.92
N SER A 70 1.12 10.57 -34.14
CA SER A 70 0.81 11.92 -34.64
C SER A 70 -0.70 12.22 -34.50
N GLY A 71 -1.04 13.49 -34.32
CA GLY A 71 -2.42 13.94 -34.12
C GLY A 71 -2.83 14.18 -32.64
N PRO A 72 -4.11 14.49 -32.38
CA PRO A 72 -5.22 14.60 -33.32
C PRO A 72 -5.14 15.86 -34.20
N GLY A 73 -5.54 15.76 -35.46
CA GLY A 73 -5.52 16.87 -36.41
C GLY A 73 -4.10 17.26 -36.84
N THR A 74 -3.75 18.54 -36.74
CA THR A 74 -2.45 19.09 -37.15
C THR A 74 -1.36 19.01 -36.08
N ARG A 75 -1.61 18.30 -34.97
CA ARG A 75 -0.64 18.14 -33.88
C ARG A 75 0.50 17.22 -34.32
N GLU A 76 1.72 17.67 -34.07
CA GLU A 76 2.95 16.93 -34.36
C GLU A 76 3.06 15.64 -33.53
N GLU A 77 3.95 14.75 -33.99
CA GLU A 77 4.25 13.50 -33.31
C GLU A 77 4.67 13.70 -31.85
N GLY A 78 4.14 12.84 -30.97
CA GLY A 78 4.44 12.86 -29.54
C GLY A 78 3.87 14.05 -28.78
N TYR A 79 3.01 14.88 -29.40
CA TYR A 79 2.33 15.97 -28.70
C TYR A 79 1.57 15.48 -27.46
N LEU A 80 0.74 14.44 -27.62
CA LEU A 80 -0.01 13.85 -26.51
C LEU A 80 0.90 13.23 -25.45
N PHE A 81 2.02 12.63 -25.85
CA PHE A 81 3.01 12.09 -24.92
C PHE A 81 3.62 13.19 -24.04
N ARG A 82 4.03 14.33 -24.64
CA ARG A 82 4.56 15.48 -23.88
C ARG A 82 3.54 16.01 -22.88
N MET A 83 2.28 16.11 -23.29
CA MET A 83 1.18 16.51 -22.40
C MET A 83 0.95 15.52 -21.25
N ALA A 84 0.94 14.21 -21.53
CA ALA A 84 0.75 13.18 -20.51
C ALA A 84 1.88 13.11 -19.48
N MET A 85 3.10 13.52 -19.86
CA MET A 85 4.25 13.55 -18.95
C MET A 85 4.26 14.75 -18.01
N GLU A 86 3.43 15.77 -18.24
CA GLU A 86 3.31 16.92 -17.33
C GLU A 86 2.93 16.48 -15.91
N LYS A 87 3.61 17.01 -14.90
CA LYS A 87 3.33 16.72 -13.47
C LYS A 87 2.58 17.85 -12.77
N LYS A 88 1.81 18.64 -13.52
CA LYS A 88 1.00 19.74 -12.99
C LYS A 88 0.00 19.20 -11.97
N GLY A 89 -0.01 19.78 -10.77
CA GLY A 89 -0.93 19.40 -9.69
C GLY A 89 -0.60 18.09 -8.96
N VAL A 90 0.32 17.27 -9.45
CA VAL A 90 0.64 15.95 -8.87
C VAL A 90 1.30 16.07 -7.49
N TYR A 91 2.27 16.98 -7.35
CA TYR A 91 3.03 17.19 -6.10
C TYR A 91 2.43 18.26 -5.17
N GLY A 92 1.23 18.76 -5.49
CA GLY A 92 0.54 19.76 -4.67
C GLY A 92 -0.28 19.14 -3.54
N LEU A 93 -0.82 19.98 -2.65
CA LEU A 93 -1.69 19.56 -1.55
C LEU A 93 -2.99 18.87 -2.01
N LYS A 94 -3.39 19.09 -3.27
CA LYS A 94 -4.62 18.53 -3.87
C LYS A 94 -4.33 17.45 -4.94
N GLY A 95 -3.15 16.82 -4.90
CA GLY A 95 -2.76 15.81 -5.90
C GLY A 95 -3.58 14.51 -5.84
N VAL A 96 -4.02 14.12 -4.63
CA VAL A 96 -4.96 13.00 -4.43
C VAL A 96 -6.19 13.52 -3.69
N PRO A 97 -7.41 13.31 -4.21
CA PRO A 97 -8.63 13.70 -3.50
C PRO A 97 -8.75 12.99 -2.14
N ILE A 98 -8.95 13.75 -1.07
CA ILE A 98 -9.03 13.19 0.30
C ILE A 98 -10.21 12.22 0.47
N GLU A 99 -11.27 12.41 -0.30
CA GLU A 99 -12.45 11.52 -0.32
C GLU A 99 -12.12 10.12 -0.85
N TYR A 100 -11.12 10.00 -1.73
CA TYR A 100 -10.64 8.71 -2.25
C TYR A 100 -9.61 8.06 -1.32
N ALA A 101 -8.87 8.83 -0.54
CA ALA A 101 -7.81 8.34 0.37
C ALA A 101 -8.35 7.61 1.63
N ARG A 102 -9.57 7.07 1.58
CA ARG A 102 -10.21 6.36 2.68
C ARG A 102 -9.55 5.00 2.89
N ALA A 103 -9.19 4.70 4.14
CA ALA A 103 -8.65 3.40 4.51
C ALA A 103 -9.72 2.30 4.47
N GLN A 104 -9.30 1.07 4.19
CA GLN A 104 -10.16 -0.10 4.29
C GLN A 104 -10.52 -0.37 5.76
N THR A 105 -11.74 -0.86 5.98
CA THR A 105 -12.28 -1.20 7.31
C THR A 105 -12.64 -2.69 7.35
N GLU A 106 -12.63 -3.28 8.54
CA GLU A 106 -12.92 -4.72 8.73
C GLU A 106 -14.38 -5.06 8.39
N THR A 107 -15.32 -4.15 8.65
CA THR A 107 -16.74 -4.29 8.31
C THR A 107 -17.26 -3.02 7.64
N PRO A 108 -18.21 -3.11 6.70
CA PRO A 108 -18.74 -1.93 6.03
C PRO A 108 -19.52 -1.03 6.98
N ALA A 109 -19.61 0.26 6.63
CA ALA A 109 -20.51 1.19 7.29
C ALA A 109 -21.98 0.87 7.00
N ARG A 110 -22.91 1.48 7.76
CA ARG A 110 -24.36 1.36 7.54
C ARG A 110 -24.75 1.72 6.10
N THR A 111 -24.11 2.75 5.56
CA THR A 111 -24.21 3.13 4.15
C THR A 111 -22.82 2.94 3.53
N PRO A 112 -22.56 1.83 2.82
CA PRO A 112 -21.24 1.53 2.28
C PRO A 112 -20.88 2.39 1.06
N TRP A 113 -21.88 2.81 0.29
CA TRP A 113 -21.73 3.63 -0.90
C TRP A 113 -22.89 4.62 -1.01
N ASP A 114 -22.58 5.85 -1.39
CA ASP A 114 -23.57 6.87 -1.66
C ASP A 114 -23.97 6.83 -3.14
N HIS A 115 -25.15 6.27 -3.43
CA HIS A 115 -25.71 6.20 -4.78
C HIS A 115 -26.42 7.50 -5.20
N GLU A 116 -26.69 8.41 -4.25
CA GLU A 116 -27.42 9.65 -4.48
C GLU A 116 -26.50 10.85 -4.68
N TRP A 117 -25.18 10.62 -4.75
CA TRP A 117 -24.19 11.67 -4.95
C TRP A 117 -24.53 12.55 -6.16
N LYS A 118 -24.56 13.87 -5.93
CA LYS A 118 -24.77 14.90 -6.96
C LYS A 118 -23.61 15.90 -6.92
N ARG A 119 -23.26 16.40 -8.10
CA ARG A 119 -22.31 17.50 -8.27
C ARG A 119 -23.08 18.81 -8.12
N ASP A 120 -23.14 19.33 -6.90
CA ASP A 120 -23.63 20.69 -6.65
C ASP A 120 -22.71 21.75 -7.27
#